data_AF-T0HFI7-F1
#
_entry.id   AF-T0HFI7-F1
#
_cell.length_a   1.000
_cell.length_b   1.000
_cell.length_c   1.000
_cell.angle_alpha   90.00
_cell.angle_beta   90.00
_cell.angle_gamma   90.00
#
_symmetry.space_group_name_H-M   'P 1'
#
loop_
_entity.id
_entity.type
_entity.pdbx_description
1 polymer ?
#
loop_
_entity_poly.entity_id
_entity_poly.type
_entity_poly.pdbx_seq_one_letter_code
_entity_poly.pdbx_strand_id
1 'polypeptide(L)'
;MSEVVESWPALSFLEGLRPGPDESVELALLASYSADLGSIGATLLALAGKDTDAGRGTPSDFADAVERLRGKVRIVIQRGRLARMRRTPRIAAVLDQFVREVDFDEATHSWHPKAALVRTCGADGEIGWRLWVGSRNLTECVNRDIGLLLVSGGKGGARIPGAEDLARGLAEKAELKGARSASLAATIAKVAWRAPAGVRVERIRWSAGTGDQVVPVPPPGTDEVVVVSPFVDKNFLARQTPKGTKPSRSVLLTTMREIERVGPSLAVFDDLLALDAPDYPIGDPEPASQLAALPVDAGAADDEEEEVGRGLHAKLLFMRSGRKRALWLGSANATLRAWTGRNAEVTAELEVSESVEKGLKALLGSARPVEAPGVEHSPDAATLEEEALERAHAQVAARWAAELSIDNEGMRLTHRSDLHPGGPHPDDADILLEVGALHGELVAWPAQQPDMLLGPVTPAERSEFVRLRVSRGDKGLSWLQRAPAEPPFGEERDRAAFVRFLGARGFLLWVAGLLAEDDRQGEGDWTHDEPQERAGLVANPVLDASLPTLEEMLAAWARDPDKFREIERRVSQYLPAVLEQAGQEDPQTAEMLRRFDALWGKVRSGLGAAEIKGRRR
;
A
#
# COMPACT_ATOMS: atom_id res chain seq x y z
N MET A 1 2.34 0.40 -39.01
CA MET A 1 1.08 -0.31 -38.75
C MET A 1 0.65 0.09 -37.35
N SER A 2 -0.38 0.93 -37.23
CA SER A 2 -0.84 1.45 -35.95
C SER A 2 -1.67 0.38 -35.25
N GLU A 3 -1.22 -0.08 -34.08
CA GLU A 3 -2.04 -0.91 -33.21
C GLU A 3 -3.33 -0.17 -32.85
N VAL A 4 -4.45 -0.80 -33.17
CA VAL A 4 -5.79 -0.35 -32.81
C VAL A 4 -5.95 -0.66 -31.33
N VAL A 5 -5.84 0.36 -30.48
CA VAL A 5 -6.19 0.23 -29.07
C VAL A 5 -7.72 0.25 -28.98
N GLU A 6 -8.35 -0.93 -28.93
CA GLU A 6 -9.80 -1.08 -28.72
C GLU A 6 -10.21 -0.77 -27.26
N SER A 7 -9.30 -1.01 -26.31
CA SER A 7 -9.43 -0.69 -24.87
C SER A 7 -8.06 -0.28 -24.31
N TRP A 8 -8.03 0.49 -23.21
CA TRP A 8 -6.76 0.75 -22.52
C TRP A 8 -6.11 -0.56 -22.04
N PRO A 9 -4.78 -0.67 -22.09
CA PRO A 9 -4.10 -1.86 -21.61
C PRO A 9 -4.33 -2.03 -20.11
N ALA A 10 -4.62 -3.27 -19.69
CA ALA A 10 -4.57 -3.63 -18.29
C ALA A 10 -3.10 -3.78 -17.88
N LEU A 11 -2.72 -3.14 -16.78
CA LEU A 11 -1.39 -3.24 -16.20
C LEU A 11 -1.53 -3.44 -14.70
N SER A 12 -0.88 -4.48 -14.17
CA SER A 12 -0.81 -4.67 -12.73
C SER A 12 -0.01 -3.53 -12.09
N PHE A 13 -0.55 -2.95 -11.01
CA PHE A 13 0.15 -1.94 -10.22
C PHE A 13 1.48 -2.49 -9.68
N LEU A 14 1.47 -3.73 -9.17
CA LEU A 14 2.65 -4.39 -8.61
C LEU A 14 3.71 -4.63 -9.70
N GLU A 15 3.29 -5.15 -10.85
CA GLU A 15 4.17 -5.40 -11.99
C GLU A 15 4.80 -4.11 -12.52
N GLY A 16 4.04 -3.01 -12.56
CA GLY A 16 4.53 -1.70 -12.96
C GLY A 16 5.62 -1.12 -12.04
N LEU A 17 5.69 -1.58 -10.79
CA LEU A 17 6.71 -1.17 -9.81
C LEU A 17 7.86 -2.18 -9.67
N ARG A 18 7.69 -3.41 -10.18
CA ARG A 18 8.68 -4.48 -10.09
C ARG A 18 10.01 -4.04 -10.75
N PRO A 19 11.16 -4.22 -10.08
CA PRO A 19 12.45 -4.02 -10.72
C PRO A 19 12.65 -5.03 -11.87
N GLY A 20 13.51 -4.69 -12.83
CA GLY A 20 13.95 -5.67 -13.84
C GLY A 20 14.76 -6.82 -13.21
N PRO A 21 14.99 -7.94 -13.92
CA PRO A 21 15.65 -9.13 -13.38
C PRO A 21 17.02 -8.87 -12.71
N ASP A 22 17.79 -7.92 -13.25
CA ASP A 22 19.11 -7.54 -12.72
C ASP A 22 19.10 -6.18 -12.00
N GLU A 23 17.92 -5.66 -11.67
CA GLU A 23 17.76 -4.39 -10.96
C GLU A 23 17.41 -4.61 -9.49
N SER A 24 17.89 -3.71 -8.63
CA SER A 24 17.49 -3.64 -7.23
C SER A 24 16.89 -2.28 -6.89
N VAL A 25 15.95 -2.25 -5.93
CA VAL A 25 15.36 -1.00 -5.45
C VAL A 25 16.29 -0.33 -4.43
N GLU A 26 16.67 0.93 -4.71
CA GLU A 26 17.46 1.78 -3.81
C GLU A 26 16.59 2.74 -2.98
N LEU A 27 15.43 3.11 -3.50
CA LEU A 27 14.47 4.01 -2.86
C LEU A 27 13.08 3.76 -3.45
N ALA A 28 12.05 3.64 -2.61
CA ALA A 28 10.66 3.71 -3.06
C ALA A 28 9.82 4.57 -2.11
N LEU A 29 9.21 5.62 -2.65
CA LEU A 29 8.27 6.47 -1.92
C LEU A 29 6.88 6.32 -2.53
N LEU A 30 5.95 5.81 -1.75
CA LEU A 30 4.57 5.59 -2.16
C LEU A 30 3.64 6.48 -1.35
N ALA A 31 2.56 6.92 -1.99
CA ALA A 31 1.47 7.62 -1.35
C ALA A 31 0.15 6.96 -1.71
N SER A 32 -0.73 6.85 -0.72
CA SER A 32 -2.12 6.45 -0.91
C SER A 32 -3.02 7.18 0.08
N TYR A 33 -4.33 7.20 -0.17
CA TYR A 33 -5.29 7.66 0.84
C TYR A 33 -5.44 6.58 1.92
N SER A 34 -5.79 5.37 1.50
CA SER A 34 -5.93 4.21 2.38
C SER A 34 -5.00 3.08 1.96
N ALA A 35 -4.69 2.20 2.91
CA ALA A 35 -3.93 0.98 2.68
C ALA A 35 -4.44 -0.18 3.55
N ASP A 36 -4.09 -1.41 3.22
CA ASP A 36 -4.17 -2.56 4.13
C ASP A 36 -2.83 -3.30 4.24
N LEU A 37 -2.65 -4.09 5.31
CA LEU A 37 -1.39 -4.78 5.58
C LEU A 37 -1.03 -5.81 4.49
N GLY A 38 -2.03 -6.44 3.84
CA GLY A 38 -1.81 -7.44 2.79
C GLY A 38 -1.22 -6.80 1.55
N SER A 39 -1.80 -5.69 1.12
CA SER A 39 -1.35 -4.88 -0.02
C SER A 39 0.01 -4.22 0.21
N ILE A 40 0.30 -3.83 1.46
CA ILE A 40 1.65 -3.39 1.85
C ILE A 40 2.64 -4.53 1.65
N GLY A 41 2.34 -5.74 2.15
CA GLY A 41 3.21 -6.90 1.99
C GLY A 41 3.42 -7.30 0.52
N ALA A 42 2.35 -7.33 -0.28
CA ALA A 42 2.42 -7.58 -1.72
C ALA A 42 3.28 -6.55 -2.45
N THR A 43 3.20 -5.28 -2.05
CA THR A 43 4.05 -4.21 -2.60
C THR A 43 5.53 -4.41 -2.26
N LEU A 44 5.83 -4.83 -1.02
CA LEU A 44 7.22 -5.12 -0.63
C LEU A 44 7.77 -6.31 -1.42
N LEU A 45 6.98 -7.37 -1.59
CA LEU A 45 7.36 -8.52 -2.42
C LEU A 45 7.63 -8.09 -3.87
N ALA A 46 6.75 -7.28 -4.46
CA ALA A 46 6.94 -6.77 -5.82
C ALA A 46 8.18 -5.88 -5.96
N LEU A 47 8.41 -4.96 -5.02
CA LEU A 47 9.61 -4.12 -5.00
C LEU A 47 10.90 -4.93 -4.78
N ALA A 48 10.81 -6.10 -4.15
CA ALA A 48 11.93 -7.02 -3.98
C ALA A 48 12.12 -7.97 -5.19
N GLY A 49 11.17 -8.00 -6.13
CA GLY A 49 11.14 -8.95 -7.24
C GLY A 49 10.86 -10.39 -6.79
N LYS A 50 10.04 -10.55 -5.74
CA LYS A 50 9.77 -11.81 -5.04
C LYS A 50 8.29 -12.20 -5.01
N ASP A 51 7.45 -11.47 -5.74
CA ASP A 51 6.02 -11.75 -5.83
C ASP A 51 5.71 -12.74 -6.96
N THR A 52 4.70 -13.56 -6.72
CA THR A 52 4.01 -14.36 -7.75
C THR A 52 3.07 -13.48 -8.57
N ASP A 53 2.50 -14.01 -9.65
CA ASP A 53 1.49 -13.30 -10.46
C ASP A 53 0.26 -12.86 -9.64
N ALA A 54 -0.01 -13.54 -8.53
CA ALA A 54 -1.07 -13.18 -7.59
C ALA A 54 -0.66 -12.12 -6.55
N GLY A 55 0.55 -11.57 -6.62
CA GLY A 55 1.11 -10.65 -5.62
C GLY A 55 1.45 -11.31 -4.27
N ARG A 56 1.50 -12.64 -4.23
CA ARG A 56 1.81 -13.45 -3.04
C ARG A 56 3.27 -13.86 -3.01
N GLY A 57 3.77 -14.31 -1.87
CA GLY A 57 5.14 -14.80 -1.71
C GLY A 57 5.26 -15.72 -0.50
N THR A 58 6.33 -16.52 -0.46
CA THR A 58 6.57 -17.45 0.65
C THR A 58 6.99 -16.69 1.92
N PRO A 59 6.95 -17.33 3.11
CA PRO A 59 7.50 -16.74 4.32
C PRO A 59 8.96 -16.26 4.18
N SER A 60 9.81 -17.05 3.50
CA SER A 60 11.21 -16.71 3.27
C SER A 60 11.37 -15.51 2.32
N ASP A 61 10.55 -15.44 1.27
CA ASP A 61 10.54 -14.33 0.32
C ASP A 61 10.12 -13.03 1.01
N PHE A 62 9.10 -13.09 1.87
CA PHE A 62 8.64 -11.94 2.63
C PHE A 62 9.70 -11.44 3.61
N ALA A 63 10.37 -12.35 4.33
CA ALA A 63 11.47 -11.99 5.23
C ALA A 63 12.62 -11.32 4.48
N ASP A 64 13.03 -11.86 3.32
CA ASP A 64 14.07 -11.25 2.48
C ASP A 64 13.63 -9.89 1.92
N ALA A 65 12.37 -9.75 1.50
CA ALA A 65 11.82 -8.48 1.02
C ALA A 65 11.87 -7.39 2.10
N VAL A 66 11.41 -7.69 3.33
CA VAL A 66 11.47 -6.74 4.44
C VAL A 66 12.92 -6.34 4.76
N GLU A 67 13.84 -7.29 4.82
CA GLU A 67 15.26 -7.01 5.11
C GLU A 67 15.92 -6.18 4.01
N ARG A 68 15.69 -6.50 2.73
CA ARG A 68 16.28 -5.78 1.58
C ARG A 68 15.77 -4.35 1.45
N LEU A 69 14.49 -4.13 1.79
CA LEU A 69 13.78 -2.86 1.61
C LEU A 69 13.78 -1.97 2.85
N ARG A 70 14.22 -2.51 4.00
CA ARG A 70 14.42 -1.76 5.24
C ARG A 70 15.20 -0.48 4.99
N GLY A 71 14.63 0.64 5.43
CA GLY A 71 15.26 1.96 5.27
C GLY A 71 15.30 2.51 3.85
N LYS A 72 14.75 1.79 2.86
CA LYS A 72 14.68 2.22 1.45
C LYS A 72 13.25 2.51 1.00
N VAL A 73 12.26 1.91 1.64
CA VAL A 73 10.84 2.05 1.26
C VAL A 73 10.06 2.83 2.31
N ARG A 74 9.16 3.70 1.84
CA ARG A 74 8.15 4.33 2.68
C ARG A 74 6.81 4.45 1.95
N ILE A 75 5.73 4.13 2.65
CA ILE A 75 4.34 4.26 2.22
C ILE A 75 3.67 5.30 3.12
N VAL A 76 3.20 6.38 2.52
CA VAL A 76 2.57 7.51 3.20
C VAL A 76 1.06 7.46 3.00
N ILE A 77 0.32 7.40 4.09
CA ILE A 77 -1.15 7.26 4.09
C ILE A 77 -1.84 8.34 4.91
N GLN A 78 -3.14 8.52 4.70
CA GLN A 78 -3.98 9.31 5.60
C GLN A 78 -4.09 8.61 6.96
N ARG A 79 -3.88 9.35 8.05
CA ARG A 79 -4.10 8.84 9.40
C ARG A 79 -5.53 8.36 9.58
N GLY A 80 -5.71 7.19 10.19
CA GLY A 80 -7.01 6.53 10.34
C GLY A 80 -7.43 5.67 9.14
N ARG A 81 -6.66 5.63 8.05
CA ARG A 81 -7.04 4.91 6.82
C ARG A 81 -6.20 3.65 6.54
N LEU A 82 -5.61 3.06 7.58
CA LEU A 82 -4.97 1.75 7.51
C LEU A 82 -5.96 0.67 7.94
N ALA A 83 -6.34 -0.20 7.01
CA ALA A 83 -7.21 -1.33 7.29
C ALA A 83 -6.40 -2.56 7.74
N ARG A 84 -7.07 -3.42 8.51
CA ARG A 84 -6.53 -4.69 8.93
C ARG A 84 -6.78 -5.75 7.85
N MET A 85 -5.92 -6.77 7.78
CA MET A 85 -6.24 -8.00 7.06
C MET A 85 -7.31 -8.80 7.82
N ARG A 86 -8.14 -9.56 7.10
CA ARG A 86 -9.11 -10.51 7.69
C ARG A 86 -8.42 -11.46 8.67
N ARG A 87 -7.25 -11.98 8.29
CA ARG A 87 -6.30 -12.68 9.16
C ARG A 87 -4.99 -11.91 9.14
N THR A 88 -4.61 -11.32 10.26
CA THR A 88 -3.35 -10.57 10.38
C THR A 88 -2.28 -11.50 10.93
N PRO A 89 -1.29 -11.92 10.13
CA PRO A 89 -0.24 -12.79 10.62
C PRO A 89 0.61 -12.06 11.66
N ARG A 90 1.24 -12.80 12.58
CA ARG A 90 2.10 -12.21 13.62
C ARG A 90 3.26 -11.41 13.04
N ILE A 91 3.80 -11.86 11.90
CA ILE A 91 4.89 -11.17 11.22
C ILE A 91 4.49 -9.77 10.73
N ALA A 92 3.21 -9.47 10.52
CA ALA A 92 2.76 -8.16 10.08
C ALA A 92 3.12 -7.03 11.06
N ALA A 93 3.49 -7.35 12.30
CA ALA A 93 4.04 -6.40 13.27
C ALA A 93 5.19 -5.56 12.69
N VAL A 94 6.06 -6.16 11.86
CA VAL A 94 7.23 -5.50 11.27
C VAL A 94 6.88 -4.50 10.17
N LEU A 95 5.64 -4.48 9.68
CA LEU A 95 5.23 -3.60 8.58
C LEU A 95 5.14 -2.13 9.00
N ASP A 96 5.06 -1.85 10.31
CA ASP A 96 5.01 -0.50 10.88
C ASP A 96 6.17 0.40 10.44
N GLN A 97 7.35 -0.18 10.24
CA GLN A 97 8.54 0.54 9.84
C GLN A 97 8.43 1.16 8.43
N PHE A 98 7.55 0.63 7.58
CA PHE A 98 7.35 1.09 6.20
C PHE A 98 6.23 2.11 6.08
N VAL A 99 5.41 2.31 7.12
CA VAL A 99 4.25 3.20 7.05
C VAL A 99 4.54 4.54 7.74
N ARG A 100 4.01 5.61 7.15
CA ARG A 100 3.89 6.94 7.76
C ARG A 100 2.47 7.42 7.56
N GLU A 101 1.92 8.01 8.60
CA GLU A 101 0.57 8.58 8.58
C GLU A 101 0.68 10.10 8.53
N VAL A 102 -0.10 10.71 7.65
CA VAL A 102 -0.27 12.16 7.58
C VAL A 102 -1.45 12.56 8.43
N ASP A 103 -1.22 13.52 9.32
CA ASP A 103 -2.11 13.94 10.40
C ASP A 103 -3.22 14.92 9.97
N PHE A 104 -3.54 14.97 8.68
CA PHE A 104 -4.58 15.87 8.16
C PHE A 104 -5.94 15.56 8.79
N ASP A 105 -6.67 16.61 9.17
CA ASP A 105 -8.06 16.50 9.62
C ASP A 105 -8.99 16.48 8.40
N GLU A 106 -9.52 15.29 8.11
CA GLU A 106 -10.37 15.03 6.94
C GLU A 106 -11.63 15.90 6.86
N ALA A 107 -12.09 16.45 7.99
CA ALA A 107 -13.19 17.41 8.02
C ALA A 107 -12.85 18.68 7.23
N THR A 108 -11.58 19.05 7.18
CA THR A 108 -11.10 20.29 6.52
C THR A 108 -10.28 20.01 5.26
N HIS A 109 -9.40 19.00 5.29
CA HIS A 109 -8.54 18.59 4.17
C HIS A 109 -8.04 17.15 4.35
N SER A 110 -7.74 16.46 3.25
CA SER A 110 -7.32 15.04 3.29
C SER A 110 -6.01 14.81 2.55
N TRP A 111 -5.19 13.88 3.05
CA TRP A 111 -4.07 13.32 2.31
C TRP A 111 -4.59 12.28 1.32
N HIS A 112 -4.67 12.65 0.06
CA HIS A 112 -5.26 11.81 -0.96
C HIS A 112 -4.35 11.43 -2.16
N PRO A 113 -3.05 11.83 -2.27
CA PRO A 113 -2.23 11.42 -3.41
C PRO A 113 -2.10 9.91 -3.56
N LYS A 114 -2.03 9.46 -4.81
CA LYS A 114 -1.84 8.07 -5.20
C LYS A 114 -0.74 8.01 -6.23
N ALA A 115 0.46 7.79 -5.72
CA ALA A 115 1.68 7.82 -6.52
C ALA A 115 2.71 6.85 -5.96
N ALA A 116 3.61 6.41 -6.83
CA ALA A 116 4.81 5.68 -6.45
C ALA A 116 6.01 6.22 -7.22
N LEU A 117 7.07 6.57 -6.52
CA LEU A 117 8.34 6.99 -7.08
C LEU A 117 9.41 5.98 -6.65
N VAL A 118 9.91 5.19 -7.60
CA VAL A 118 10.85 4.10 -7.36
C VAL A 118 12.15 4.39 -8.10
N ARG A 119 13.27 4.28 -7.39
CA ARG A 119 14.62 4.31 -7.92
C ARG A 119 15.17 2.90 -7.96
N THR A 120 15.59 2.46 -9.13
CA THR A 120 16.28 1.17 -9.33
C THR A 120 17.75 1.38 -9.70
N CYS A 121 18.55 0.36 -9.42
CA CYS A 121 19.96 0.30 -9.78
C CYS A 121 20.24 -1.07 -10.41
N GLY A 122 20.69 -1.07 -11.67
CA GLY A 122 21.10 -2.28 -12.38
C GLY A 122 22.46 -2.81 -11.90
N ALA A 123 22.79 -4.05 -12.26
CA ALA A 123 24.07 -4.67 -11.94
C ALA A 123 25.30 -3.91 -12.48
N ASP A 124 25.13 -3.14 -13.56
CA ASP A 124 26.14 -2.27 -14.15
C ASP A 124 26.21 -0.86 -13.49
N GLY A 125 25.37 -0.61 -12.50
CA GLY A 125 25.22 0.68 -11.82
C GLY A 125 24.34 1.68 -12.55
N GLU A 126 23.65 1.29 -13.63
CA GLU A 126 22.69 2.16 -14.30
C GLU A 126 21.49 2.46 -13.38
N ILE A 127 21.17 3.76 -13.25
CA ILE A 127 20.05 4.21 -12.42
C ILE A 127 18.78 4.33 -13.25
N GLY A 128 17.77 3.57 -12.84
CA GLY A 128 16.41 3.65 -13.36
C GLY A 128 15.47 4.40 -12.42
N TRP A 129 14.42 5.00 -12.99
CA TRP A 129 13.31 5.57 -12.26
C TRP A 129 11.98 5.10 -12.84
N ARG A 130 11.05 4.79 -11.94
CA ARG A 130 9.64 4.53 -12.25
C ARG A 130 8.80 5.52 -11.47
N LEU A 131 7.86 6.17 -12.15
CA LEU A 131 6.88 7.07 -11.55
C LEU A 131 5.49 6.60 -11.97
N TRP A 132 4.69 6.16 -10.99
CA TRP A 132 3.28 5.85 -11.17
C TRP A 132 2.43 6.97 -10.55
N VAL A 133 1.37 7.37 -11.26
CA VAL A 133 0.33 8.29 -10.78
C VAL A 133 -1.02 7.70 -11.16
N GLY A 134 -1.96 7.56 -10.22
CA GLY A 134 -3.24 6.94 -10.54
C GLY A 134 -4.36 7.21 -9.56
N SER A 135 -5.42 6.42 -9.67
CA SER A 135 -6.64 6.54 -8.86
C SER A 135 -6.73 5.53 -7.73
N ARG A 136 -5.89 4.48 -7.74
CA ARG A 136 -5.95 3.28 -6.88
C ARG A 136 -5.45 3.53 -5.44
N ASN A 137 -6.25 3.07 -4.46
CA ASN A 137 -5.79 2.94 -3.07
C ASN A 137 -4.93 1.67 -2.91
N LEU A 138 -4.06 1.63 -1.90
CA LEU A 138 -3.20 0.47 -1.69
C LEU A 138 -3.94 -0.63 -0.91
N THR A 139 -5.00 -1.17 -1.53
CA THR A 139 -5.90 -2.15 -0.91
C THR A 139 -6.10 -3.39 -1.77
N GLU A 140 -6.52 -4.50 -1.16
CA GLU A 140 -6.79 -5.77 -1.85
C GLU A 140 -7.99 -5.68 -2.80
N CYS A 141 -8.88 -4.71 -2.58
CA CYS A 141 -10.08 -4.52 -3.40
C CYS A 141 -9.72 -4.30 -4.89
N VAL A 142 -10.43 -5.03 -5.75
CA VAL A 142 -10.34 -4.90 -7.20
C VAL A 142 -11.41 -3.92 -7.64
N ASN A 143 -10.99 -2.79 -8.21
CA ASN A 143 -11.88 -1.75 -8.69
C ASN A 143 -11.46 -1.35 -10.11
N ARG A 144 -12.35 -0.69 -10.85
CA ARG A 144 -11.99 -0.01 -12.10
C ARG A 144 -11.17 1.22 -11.79
N ASP A 145 -9.86 1.03 -11.75
CA ASP A 145 -8.85 2.06 -11.54
C ASP A 145 -8.25 2.57 -12.86
N ILE A 146 -7.52 3.67 -12.78
CA ILE A 146 -6.66 4.17 -13.86
C ILE A 146 -5.31 4.62 -13.32
N GLY A 147 -4.26 4.42 -14.11
CA GLY A 147 -2.92 4.87 -13.79
C GLY A 147 -2.11 5.27 -15.01
N LEU A 148 -1.11 6.10 -14.78
CA LEU A 148 -0.06 6.48 -15.72
C LEU A 148 1.26 5.99 -15.13
N LEU A 149 1.93 5.08 -15.85
CA LEU A 149 3.29 4.68 -15.56
C LEU A 149 4.27 5.43 -16.47
N LEU A 150 5.27 6.05 -15.86
CA LEU A 150 6.38 6.73 -16.52
C LEU A 150 7.66 6.02 -16.12
N VAL A 151 8.50 5.72 -17.10
CA VAL A 151 9.80 5.07 -16.88
C VAL A 151 10.90 5.97 -17.40
N SER A 152 12.02 6.04 -16.69
CA SER A 152 13.20 6.77 -17.17
C SER A 152 13.75 6.12 -18.43
N GLY A 153 14.15 6.90 -19.42
CA GLY A 153 14.87 6.38 -20.57
C GLY A 153 15.31 7.47 -21.54
N GLY A 154 16.57 7.40 -21.98
CA GLY A 154 17.20 8.46 -22.77
C GLY A 154 16.57 8.68 -24.15
N LYS A 155 16.30 7.61 -24.91
CA LYS A 155 15.66 7.73 -26.24
C LYS A 155 14.16 7.97 -26.10
N GLY A 156 13.63 9.07 -26.62
CA GLY A 156 12.19 9.37 -26.63
C GLY A 156 11.61 9.82 -25.28
N GLY A 157 12.45 10.03 -24.27
CA GLY A 157 12.03 10.61 -22.99
C GLY A 157 12.00 12.14 -23.02
N ALA A 158 11.14 12.75 -22.21
CA ALA A 158 11.04 14.19 -22.03
C ALA A 158 11.06 14.55 -20.54
N ARG A 159 11.49 15.77 -20.22
CA ARG A 159 11.32 16.32 -18.87
C ARG A 159 9.85 16.66 -18.68
N ILE A 160 9.32 16.38 -17.50
CA ILE A 160 7.92 16.63 -17.16
C ILE A 160 7.88 17.68 -16.03
N PRO A 161 7.35 18.89 -16.29
CA PRO A 161 7.18 19.91 -15.25
C PRO A 161 6.35 19.39 -14.07
N GLY A 162 6.77 19.73 -12.85
CA GLY A 162 6.07 19.39 -11.61
C GLY A 162 6.32 17.97 -11.08
N ALA A 163 7.06 17.13 -11.81
CA ALA A 163 7.52 15.84 -11.29
C ALA A 163 8.45 16.04 -10.06
N GLU A 164 9.24 17.10 -10.07
CA GLU A 164 10.10 17.53 -8.97
C GLU A 164 9.34 17.96 -7.72
N ASP A 165 8.16 18.58 -7.89
CA ASP A 165 7.32 19.02 -6.78
C ASP A 165 6.63 17.83 -6.12
N LEU A 166 6.15 16.86 -6.92
CA LEU A 166 5.69 15.58 -6.42
C LEU A 166 6.79 14.87 -5.63
N ALA A 167 7.99 14.77 -6.19
CA ALA A 167 9.12 14.12 -5.52
C ALA A 167 9.51 14.80 -4.20
N ARG A 168 9.46 16.15 -4.16
CA ARG A 168 9.66 16.93 -2.94
C ARG A 168 8.60 16.59 -1.89
N GLY A 169 7.32 16.67 -2.26
CA GLY A 169 6.20 16.42 -1.35
C GLY A 169 6.17 15.00 -0.79
N LEU A 170 6.47 13.99 -1.62
CA LEU A 170 6.61 12.60 -1.19
C LEU A 170 7.74 12.43 -0.18
N ALA A 171 8.93 12.99 -0.46
CA ALA A 171 10.08 12.87 0.44
C ALA A 171 9.87 13.58 1.78
N GLU A 172 9.22 14.75 1.77
CA GLU A 172 8.91 15.51 3.00
C GLU A 172 7.99 14.71 3.93
N LYS A 173 6.94 14.09 3.39
CA LYS A 173 6.00 13.29 4.21
C LYS A 173 6.50 11.89 4.53
N ALA A 174 7.41 11.35 3.73
CA ALA A 174 7.99 10.03 3.98
C ALA A 174 8.99 10.02 5.15
N GLU A 175 9.68 11.14 5.41
CA GLU A 175 10.69 11.27 6.47
C GLU A 175 11.72 10.11 6.48
N LEU A 176 12.03 9.57 5.30
CA LEU A 176 12.93 8.45 5.18
C LEU A 176 14.38 8.94 5.28
N LYS A 177 15.15 8.37 6.21
CA LYS A 177 16.56 8.72 6.41
C LYS A 177 17.32 8.55 5.08
N GLY A 178 18.07 9.58 4.68
CA GLY A 178 18.83 9.59 3.41
C GLY A 178 18.06 10.14 2.20
N ALA A 179 16.73 10.19 2.22
CA ALA A 179 15.91 10.72 1.12
C ALA A 179 15.63 12.23 1.28
N ARG A 180 16.66 13.07 1.16
CA ARG A 180 16.48 14.53 1.31
C ARG A 180 15.62 15.12 0.20
N SER A 181 14.52 15.78 0.55
CA SER A 181 13.50 16.30 -0.40
C SER A 181 14.08 17.20 -1.48
N ALA A 182 14.93 18.18 -1.11
CA ALA A 182 15.57 19.08 -2.06
C ALA A 182 16.49 18.35 -3.06
N SER A 183 17.24 17.35 -2.60
CA SER A 183 18.13 16.56 -3.45
C SER A 183 17.34 15.67 -4.40
N LEU A 184 16.28 15.03 -3.91
CA LEU A 184 15.43 14.17 -4.72
C LEU A 184 14.73 14.99 -5.81
N ALA A 185 14.14 16.13 -5.46
CA ALA A 185 13.51 17.04 -6.42
C ALA A 185 14.49 17.49 -7.53
N ALA A 186 15.72 17.87 -7.17
CA ALA A 186 16.74 18.28 -8.13
C ALA A 186 17.18 17.14 -9.07
N THR A 187 17.15 15.89 -8.60
CA THR A 187 17.38 14.70 -9.43
C THR A 187 16.22 14.48 -10.39
N ILE A 188 14.98 14.47 -9.87
CA ILE A 188 13.78 14.19 -10.66
C ILE A 188 13.53 15.25 -11.74
N ALA A 189 13.84 16.52 -11.48
CA ALA A 189 13.77 17.60 -12.47
C ALA A 189 14.61 17.35 -13.74
N LYS A 190 15.63 16.47 -13.67
CA LYS A 190 16.53 16.15 -14.77
C LYS A 190 16.18 14.84 -15.48
N VAL A 191 15.32 14.01 -14.90
CA VAL A 191 14.96 12.70 -15.46
C VAL A 191 14.20 12.89 -16.78
N ALA A 192 14.62 12.14 -17.80
CA ALA A 192 13.89 12.02 -19.05
C ALA A 192 12.88 10.86 -18.95
N TRP A 193 11.60 11.20 -18.92
CA TRP A 193 10.50 10.27 -18.73
C TRP A 193 9.89 9.85 -20.07
N ARG A 194 9.68 8.55 -20.22
CA ARG A 194 8.93 7.97 -21.33
C ARG A 194 7.47 7.78 -20.91
N ALA A 195 6.57 8.32 -21.71
CA ALA A 195 5.13 8.13 -21.55
C ALA A 195 4.63 7.01 -22.48
N PRO A 196 3.46 6.40 -22.19
CA PRO A 196 2.83 5.44 -23.08
C PRO A 196 2.54 6.02 -24.48
N ALA A 197 2.43 5.14 -25.48
CA ALA A 197 2.10 5.56 -26.84
C ALA A 197 0.78 6.34 -26.90
N GLY A 198 0.77 7.45 -27.65
CA GLY A 198 -0.41 8.32 -27.77
C GLY A 198 -0.64 9.23 -26.56
N VAL A 199 0.25 9.25 -25.56
CA VAL A 199 0.17 10.13 -24.39
C VAL A 199 1.35 11.10 -24.38
N ARG A 200 1.07 12.39 -24.28
CA ARG A 200 2.05 13.42 -23.95
C ARG A 200 1.71 14.04 -22.61
N VAL A 201 2.63 13.96 -21.65
CA VAL A 201 2.44 14.56 -20.32
C VAL A 201 2.84 16.02 -20.37
N GLU A 202 1.88 16.92 -20.20
CA GLU A 202 2.13 18.37 -20.18
C GLU A 202 2.74 18.80 -18.84
N ARG A 203 2.22 18.24 -17.73
CA ARG A 203 2.76 18.44 -16.38
C ARG A 203 2.17 17.43 -15.38
N ILE A 204 2.87 17.26 -14.26
CA ILE A 204 2.31 16.70 -13.03
C ILE A 204 1.93 17.85 -12.11
N ARG A 205 0.71 17.83 -11.60
CA ARG A 205 0.21 18.78 -10.61
C ARG A 205 0.26 18.12 -9.24
N TRP A 206 1.04 18.68 -8.34
CA TRP A 206 1.08 18.33 -6.93
C TRP A 206 0.33 19.39 -6.12
N SER A 207 -0.64 18.96 -5.32
CA SER A 207 -1.22 19.80 -4.26
C SER A 207 -0.70 19.35 -2.91
N ALA A 208 -0.23 20.31 -2.10
CA ALA A 208 0.16 20.08 -0.72
C ALA A 208 -1.00 20.21 0.28
N GLY A 209 -2.24 20.48 -0.19
CA GLY A 209 -3.40 20.70 0.69
C GLY A 209 -3.57 22.16 1.17
N THR A 210 -3.03 23.14 0.46
CA THR A 210 -3.03 24.58 0.83
C THR A 210 -4.17 25.40 0.22
N GLY A 211 -4.90 24.87 -0.77
CA GLY A 211 -6.08 25.51 -1.36
C GLY A 211 -5.80 26.56 -2.45
N ASP A 212 -4.63 26.53 -3.09
CA ASP A 212 -4.14 27.55 -4.03
C ASP A 212 -4.20 27.12 -5.52
N GLN A 213 -4.81 25.98 -5.83
CA GLN A 213 -4.81 25.47 -7.20
C GLN A 213 -5.92 26.04 -8.08
N VAL A 214 -5.56 26.29 -9.33
CA VAL A 214 -6.50 26.69 -10.37
C VAL A 214 -7.16 25.45 -10.98
N VAL A 215 -8.47 25.38 -10.79
CA VAL A 215 -9.35 24.36 -11.37
C VAL A 215 -9.37 24.49 -12.90
N PRO A 216 -9.11 23.41 -13.68
CA PRO A 216 -9.30 23.45 -15.12
C PRO A 216 -10.79 23.65 -15.45
N VAL A 217 -11.05 24.48 -16.46
CA VAL A 217 -12.40 24.77 -16.95
C VAL A 217 -12.45 24.56 -18.46
N PRO A 218 -13.60 24.14 -19.02
CA PRO A 218 -13.74 23.98 -20.46
C PRO A 218 -13.48 25.32 -21.18
N PRO A 219 -12.55 25.37 -22.15
CA PRO A 219 -12.34 26.57 -22.95
C PRO A 219 -13.57 26.87 -23.84
N PRO A 220 -13.75 28.14 -24.27
CA PRO A 220 -14.78 28.47 -25.26
C PRO A 220 -14.65 27.62 -26.52
N GLY A 221 -15.77 27.05 -26.98
CA GLY A 221 -15.80 26.19 -28.17
C GLY A 221 -15.44 24.72 -27.92
N THR A 222 -15.42 24.28 -26.66
CA THR A 222 -15.30 22.86 -26.29
C THR A 222 -16.43 22.03 -26.92
N ASP A 223 -16.08 20.94 -27.59
CA ASP A 223 -17.03 20.03 -28.25
C ASP A 223 -17.60 19.00 -27.29
N GLU A 224 -16.79 18.54 -26.33
CA GLU A 224 -17.18 17.49 -25.40
C GLU A 224 -16.42 17.62 -24.08
N VAL A 225 -17.13 17.41 -22.97
CA VAL A 225 -16.60 17.27 -21.61
C VAL A 225 -17.06 15.94 -21.04
N VAL A 226 -16.12 15.17 -20.49
CA VAL A 226 -16.43 13.92 -19.78
C VAL A 226 -15.83 14.01 -18.38
N VAL A 227 -16.66 13.77 -17.38
CA VAL A 227 -16.25 13.66 -15.97
C VAL A 227 -16.46 12.22 -15.53
N VAL A 228 -15.43 11.59 -14.97
CA VAL A 228 -15.50 10.24 -14.38
C VAL A 228 -15.01 10.33 -12.95
N SER A 229 -15.84 9.98 -11.96
CA SER A 229 -15.39 9.96 -10.56
C SER A 229 -16.33 9.18 -9.65
N PRO A 230 -15.81 8.44 -8.65
CA PRO A 230 -16.64 7.79 -7.63
C PRO A 230 -17.33 8.79 -6.69
N PHE A 231 -16.80 10.01 -6.56
CA PHE A 231 -17.35 11.06 -5.71
C PHE A 231 -17.37 12.40 -6.45
N VAL A 232 -18.51 13.08 -6.40
CA VAL A 232 -18.77 14.31 -7.14
C VAL A 232 -19.31 15.40 -6.22
N ASP A 233 -19.12 16.68 -6.56
CA ASP A 233 -19.90 17.74 -5.93
C ASP A 233 -20.50 18.71 -6.95
N LYS A 234 -21.65 19.29 -6.59
CA LYS A 234 -22.43 20.21 -7.44
C LYS A 234 -21.61 21.39 -7.94
N ASN A 235 -20.73 21.92 -7.11
CA ASN A 235 -19.99 23.15 -7.41
C ASN A 235 -18.86 22.90 -8.42
N PHE A 236 -18.21 21.74 -8.34
CA PHE A 236 -17.22 21.32 -9.32
C PHE A 236 -17.90 21.02 -10.66
N LEU A 237 -18.98 20.22 -10.66
CA LEU A 237 -19.70 19.88 -11.88
C LEU A 237 -20.21 21.13 -12.62
N ALA A 238 -20.75 22.11 -11.91
CA ALA A 238 -21.17 23.39 -12.48
C ALA A 238 -20.02 24.19 -13.14
N ARG A 239 -18.77 24.03 -12.67
CA ARG A 239 -17.59 24.65 -13.32
C ARG A 239 -17.17 23.92 -14.59
N GLN A 240 -17.53 22.65 -14.73
CA GLN A 240 -17.23 21.83 -15.91
C GLN A 240 -18.29 21.95 -17.00
N THR A 241 -19.38 22.69 -16.78
CA THR A 241 -20.35 23.00 -17.82
C THR A 241 -19.74 23.95 -18.87
N PRO A 242 -19.67 23.56 -20.15
CA PRO A 242 -19.16 24.40 -21.23
C PRO A 242 -19.92 25.72 -21.33
N LYS A 243 -19.18 26.83 -21.46
CA LYS A 243 -19.76 28.17 -21.67
C LYS A 243 -19.64 28.54 -23.14
N GLY A 244 -20.76 28.85 -23.80
CA GLY A 244 -20.77 29.31 -25.18
C GLY A 244 -22.09 29.03 -25.91
N THR A 245 -22.16 29.46 -27.17
CA THR A 245 -23.32 29.25 -28.05
C THR A 245 -23.24 27.97 -28.87
N LYS A 246 -22.05 27.35 -28.95
CA LYS A 246 -21.86 26.09 -29.67
C LYS A 246 -22.40 24.94 -28.81
N PRO A 247 -23.22 24.03 -29.36
CA PRO A 247 -23.64 22.83 -28.63
C PRO A 247 -22.39 22.01 -28.27
N SER A 248 -22.35 21.55 -27.03
CA SER A 248 -21.26 20.76 -26.45
C SER A 248 -21.86 19.56 -25.76
N ARG A 249 -21.26 18.39 -25.92
CA ARG A 249 -21.71 17.16 -25.26
C ARG A 249 -21.10 17.05 -23.86
N SER A 250 -21.92 16.85 -22.84
CA SER A 250 -21.48 16.70 -21.45
C SER A 250 -21.86 15.32 -20.93
N VAL A 251 -20.86 14.57 -20.48
CA VAL A 251 -21.02 13.20 -19.96
C VAL A 251 -20.54 13.14 -18.51
N LEU A 252 -21.34 12.53 -17.64
CA LEU A 252 -20.95 12.19 -16.27
C LEU A 252 -21.03 10.68 -16.07
N LEU A 253 -19.91 10.08 -15.65
CA LEU A 253 -19.86 8.70 -15.16
C LEU A 253 -19.53 8.72 -13.66
N THR A 254 -20.46 8.25 -12.85
CA THR A 254 -20.30 8.17 -11.38
C THR A 254 -21.01 6.95 -10.80
N THR A 255 -21.27 6.91 -9.49
CA THR A 255 -22.02 5.83 -8.83
C THR A 255 -23.50 6.18 -8.69
N MET A 256 -24.37 5.19 -8.55
CA MET A 256 -25.81 5.44 -8.30
C MET A 256 -26.04 6.28 -7.04
N ARG A 257 -25.31 5.97 -5.95
CA ARG A 257 -25.38 6.72 -4.69
C ARG A 257 -25.12 8.20 -4.90
N GLU A 258 -24.12 8.55 -5.71
CA GLU A 258 -23.79 9.93 -6.00
C GLU A 258 -24.82 10.62 -6.90
N ILE A 259 -25.41 9.89 -7.84
CA ILE A 259 -26.52 10.39 -8.67
C ILE A 259 -27.71 10.76 -7.79
N GLU A 260 -28.11 9.87 -6.88
CA GLU A 260 -29.22 10.08 -5.95
C GLU A 260 -28.95 11.22 -4.97
N ARG A 261 -27.71 11.30 -4.46
CA ARG A 261 -27.28 12.35 -3.52
C ARG A 261 -27.22 13.73 -4.16
N VAL A 262 -26.76 13.84 -5.40
CA VAL A 262 -26.70 15.13 -6.11
C VAL A 262 -28.07 15.51 -6.65
N GLY A 263 -28.83 14.56 -7.18
CA GLY A 263 -30.22 14.73 -7.56
C GLY A 263 -30.44 15.60 -8.81
N PRO A 264 -31.50 16.42 -8.85
CA PRO A 264 -32.01 17.05 -10.08
C PRO A 264 -31.01 17.94 -10.84
N SER A 265 -29.99 18.48 -10.17
CA SER A 265 -28.97 19.31 -10.83
C SER A 265 -28.16 18.58 -11.90
N LEU A 266 -28.23 17.24 -11.96
CA LEU A 266 -27.57 16.42 -12.97
C LEU A 266 -28.28 16.42 -14.33
N ALA A 267 -29.49 16.96 -14.44
CA ALA A 267 -30.21 17.06 -15.71
C ALA A 267 -29.51 17.93 -16.78
N VAL A 268 -28.41 18.62 -16.40
CA VAL A 268 -27.57 19.40 -17.32
C VAL A 268 -26.61 18.53 -18.16
N PHE A 269 -26.44 17.25 -17.83
CA PHE A 269 -25.61 16.31 -18.58
C PHE A 269 -26.44 15.64 -19.68
N ASP A 270 -25.86 15.52 -20.88
CA ASP A 270 -26.50 14.81 -22.00
C ASP A 270 -26.52 13.30 -21.76
N ASP A 271 -25.44 12.79 -21.17
CA ASP A 271 -25.31 11.39 -20.79
C ASP A 271 -24.96 11.29 -19.30
N LEU A 272 -25.87 10.69 -18.52
CA LEU A 272 -25.62 10.32 -17.14
C LEU A 272 -25.45 8.81 -17.05
N LEU A 273 -24.28 8.39 -16.61
CA LEU A 273 -23.85 7.01 -16.60
C LEU A 273 -23.50 6.57 -15.18
N ALA A 274 -23.85 5.34 -14.85
CA ALA A 274 -23.51 4.73 -13.57
C ALA A 274 -22.69 3.45 -13.74
N LEU A 275 -21.80 3.26 -12.78
CA LEU A 275 -21.20 1.98 -12.44
C LEU A 275 -21.42 1.73 -10.95
N ASP A 276 -21.13 0.52 -10.49
CA ASP A 276 -21.30 0.17 -9.09
C ASP A 276 -20.29 0.93 -8.21
N ALA A 277 -20.63 1.07 -6.94
CA ALA A 277 -19.74 1.70 -5.97
C ALA A 277 -18.44 0.89 -5.85
N PRO A 278 -17.29 1.55 -5.60
CA PRO A 278 -16.05 0.85 -5.37
C PRO A 278 -16.13 0.00 -4.10
N ASP A 279 -15.50 -1.15 -4.15
CA ASP A 279 -15.28 -2.00 -2.99
C ASP A 279 -14.20 -1.37 -2.09
N TYR A 280 -14.43 -1.43 -0.78
CA TYR A 280 -13.50 -0.99 0.25
C TYR A 280 -13.23 -2.14 1.22
N PRO A 281 -12.03 -2.18 1.86
CA PRO A 281 -11.77 -3.15 2.90
C PRO A 281 -12.83 -3.02 4.00
N ILE A 282 -13.51 -4.12 4.30
CA ILE A 282 -14.43 -4.19 5.43
C ILE A 282 -13.55 -4.12 6.69
N GLY A 283 -13.84 -3.19 7.59
CA GLY A 283 -13.24 -3.17 8.94
C GLY A 283 -13.44 -4.52 9.62
N ASP A 284 -12.56 -4.85 10.58
CA ASP A 284 -12.56 -6.10 11.35
C ASP A 284 -13.99 -6.69 11.51
N PRO A 285 -14.32 -7.85 10.90
CA PRO A 285 -15.62 -8.44 11.11
C PRO A 285 -15.80 -8.67 12.62
N GLU A 286 -16.98 -8.33 13.14
CA GLU A 286 -17.38 -8.53 14.55
C GLU A 286 -16.74 -9.79 15.15
N PRO A 287 -16.31 -9.79 16.43
CA PRO A 287 -15.93 -11.02 17.09
C PRO A 287 -17.13 -11.97 17.06
N ALA A 288 -17.13 -12.89 16.09
CA ALA A 288 -18.03 -14.02 16.08
C ALA A 288 -17.81 -14.71 17.42
N SER A 289 -18.84 -14.64 18.26
CA SER A 289 -18.93 -15.42 19.48
C SER A 289 -18.51 -16.84 19.12
N GLN A 290 -17.52 -17.35 19.85
CA GLN A 290 -16.94 -18.68 19.70
C GLN A 290 -18.01 -19.74 19.40
N LEU A 291 -18.22 -20.05 18.13
CA LEU A 291 -18.92 -21.22 17.66
C LEU A 291 -18.08 -21.75 16.51
N ALA A 292 -17.40 -22.85 16.83
CA ALA A 292 -16.45 -23.55 15.99
C ALA A 292 -16.91 -23.64 14.53
N ALA A 293 -16.23 -22.91 13.64
CA ALA A 293 -16.29 -23.20 12.22
C ALA A 293 -15.52 -24.49 11.99
N LEU A 294 -16.25 -25.57 11.71
CA LEU A 294 -15.70 -26.81 11.18
C LEU A 294 -14.92 -26.51 9.89
N PRO A 295 -13.78 -27.18 9.65
CA PRO A 295 -13.02 -26.99 8.42
C PRO A 295 -13.87 -27.48 7.25
N VAL A 296 -14.25 -26.57 6.36
CA VAL A 296 -14.81 -26.95 5.06
C VAL A 296 -13.62 -27.24 4.17
N ASP A 297 -13.50 -28.50 3.83
CA ASP A 297 -12.51 -29.11 2.94
C ASP A 297 -12.37 -28.28 1.65
N ALA A 298 -11.16 -27.79 1.37
CA ALA A 298 -10.81 -27.14 0.12
C ALA A 298 -10.62 -28.21 -0.96
N GLY A 299 -11.73 -28.83 -1.36
CA GLY A 299 -11.81 -29.70 -2.52
C GLY A 299 -12.08 -28.89 -3.78
N ALA A 300 -11.19 -29.03 -4.76
CA ALA A 300 -11.27 -28.41 -6.08
C ALA A 300 -12.65 -28.58 -6.74
N ALA A 301 -13.17 -27.47 -7.27
CA ALA A 301 -14.12 -27.45 -8.37
C ALA A 301 -13.74 -26.25 -9.28
N ASP A 302 -13.23 -26.58 -10.46
CA ASP A 302 -13.34 -25.73 -11.66
C ASP A 302 -14.84 -25.48 -11.89
N ASP A 303 -15.26 -24.22 -11.99
CA ASP A 303 -16.12 -23.72 -13.06
C ASP A 303 -16.64 -22.31 -12.74
N GLU A 304 -16.62 -21.51 -13.80
CA GLU A 304 -17.25 -20.20 -14.00
C GLU A 304 -16.55 -18.99 -13.38
N GLU A 305 -16.07 -18.13 -14.28
CA GLU A 305 -15.68 -16.74 -14.05
C GLU A 305 -16.75 -16.02 -13.21
N GLU A 306 -16.65 -16.10 -11.89
CA GLU A 306 -17.37 -15.19 -11.00
C GLU A 306 -16.98 -13.77 -11.42
N GLU A 307 -17.95 -12.99 -11.92
CA GLU A 307 -17.76 -11.59 -12.28
C GLU A 307 -17.20 -10.82 -11.08
N VAL A 308 -15.87 -10.74 -11.02
CA VAL A 308 -15.10 -9.96 -10.03
C VAL A 308 -15.68 -8.55 -9.98
N GLY A 309 -16.09 -8.10 -8.81
CA GLY A 309 -16.60 -6.75 -8.56
C GLY A 309 -15.79 -5.69 -9.32
N ARG A 310 -16.47 -4.86 -10.12
CA ARG A 310 -15.87 -3.85 -11.02
C ARG A 310 -16.31 -2.43 -10.65
N GLY A 311 -16.37 -2.12 -9.36
CA GLY A 311 -16.80 -0.82 -8.85
C GLY A 311 -15.95 0.34 -9.41
N LEU A 312 -16.58 1.50 -9.62
CA LEU A 312 -15.89 2.67 -10.18
C LEU A 312 -14.94 3.27 -9.15
N HIS A 313 -13.65 3.34 -9.48
CA HIS A 313 -12.69 4.10 -8.67
C HIS A 313 -11.83 5.07 -9.50
N ALA A 314 -11.87 4.96 -10.83
CA ALA A 314 -11.21 5.86 -11.77
C ALA A 314 -11.68 7.31 -11.61
N LYS A 315 -10.74 8.24 -11.82
CA LYS A 315 -10.94 9.68 -11.64
C LYS A 315 -10.36 10.38 -12.87
N LEU A 316 -11.24 10.91 -13.72
CA LEU A 316 -10.89 11.49 -15.02
C LEU A 316 -11.66 12.77 -15.29
N LEU A 317 -10.99 13.71 -15.93
CA LEU A 317 -11.59 14.85 -16.58
C LEU A 317 -11.07 14.89 -18.01
N PHE A 318 -11.96 14.90 -18.99
CA PHE A 318 -11.59 14.94 -20.40
C PHE A 318 -12.29 16.10 -21.10
N MET A 319 -11.56 16.78 -21.98
CA MET A 319 -12.08 17.87 -22.80
C MET A 319 -11.59 17.72 -24.24
N ARG A 320 -12.51 17.81 -25.20
CA ARG A 320 -12.18 17.82 -26.63
C ARG A 320 -12.54 19.15 -27.29
N SER A 321 -11.62 19.69 -28.07
CA SER A 321 -11.82 20.91 -28.88
C SER A 321 -11.16 20.72 -30.25
N GLY A 322 -11.98 20.41 -31.25
CA GLY A 322 -11.51 19.97 -32.57
C GLY A 322 -10.64 18.73 -32.45
N ARG A 323 -9.35 18.87 -32.82
CA ARG A 323 -8.35 17.78 -32.74
C ARG A 323 -7.65 17.70 -31.39
N LYS A 324 -7.76 18.74 -30.55
CA LYS A 324 -7.09 18.77 -29.25
C LYS A 324 -7.91 17.97 -28.24
N ARG A 325 -7.23 17.08 -27.51
CA ARG A 325 -7.81 16.17 -26.52
C ARG A 325 -6.99 16.29 -25.24
N ALA A 326 -7.54 16.99 -24.26
CA ALA A 326 -6.92 17.14 -22.96
C ALA A 326 -7.55 16.13 -21.99
N LEU A 327 -6.71 15.39 -21.28
CA LEU A 327 -7.12 14.41 -20.27
C LEU A 327 -6.37 14.70 -18.97
N TRP A 328 -7.10 14.74 -17.87
CA TRP A 328 -6.53 14.74 -16.53
C TRP A 328 -6.88 13.42 -15.84
N LEU A 329 -5.89 12.81 -15.20
CA LEU A 329 -6.06 11.60 -14.40
C LEU A 329 -5.21 11.65 -13.15
N GLY A 330 -5.63 10.94 -12.10
CA GLY A 330 -4.87 10.84 -10.85
C GLY A 330 -5.78 10.59 -9.66
N SER A 331 -5.43 11.19 -8.53
CA SER A 331 -6.11 10.93 -7.27
C SER A 331 -7.32 11.82 -6.98
N ALA A 332 -7.48 12.92 -7.73
CA ALA A 332 -8.48 13.94 -7.48
C ALA A 332 -9.90 13.51 -7.87
N ASN A 333 -10.79 13.42 -6.89
CA ASN A 333 -12.23 13.27 -7.14
C ASN A 333 -12.82 14.50 -7.85
N ALA A 334 -14.00 14.37 -8.44
CA ALA A 334 -14.72 15.47 -9.09
C ALA A 334 -15.38 16.42 -8.07
N THR A 335 -14.58 16.94 -7.15
CA THR A 335 -14.98 17.85 -6.06
C THR A 335 -14.11 19.10 -6.02
N LEU A 336 -14.64 20.23 -5.56
CA LEU A 336 -13.86 21.45 -5.43
C LEU A 336 -12.71 21.28 -4.45
N ARG A 337 -12.88 20.51 -3.37
CA ARG A 337 -11.80 20.26 -2.40
C ARG A 337 -10.57 19.65 -3.06
N ALA A 338 -10.76 18.69 -3.97
CA ALA A 338 -9.65 18.07 -4.69
C ALA A 338 -8.99 19.06 -5.67
N TRP A 339 -9.80 19.71 -6.52
CA TRP A 339 -9.27 20.52 -7.63
C TRP A 339 -8.81 21.94 -7.27
N THR A 340 -9.26 22.48 -6.14
CA THR A 340 -8.74 23.75 -5.58
C THR A 340 -7.47 23.52 -4.76
N GLY A 341 -7.08 22.25 -4.53
CA GLY A 341 -5.91 21.91 -3.75
C GLY A 341 -6.10 22.03 -2.24
N ARG A 342 -7.35 22.02 -1.74
CA ARG A 342 -7.58 21.89 -0.29
C ARG A 342 -7.15 20.52 0.21
N ASN A 343 -7.44 19.46 -0.56
CA ASN A 343 -6.83 18.16 -0.32
C ASN A 343 -5.42 18.13 -0.91
N ALA A 344 -4.52 17.37 -0.30
CA ALA A 344 -3.30 16.98 -0.99
C ALA A 344 -3.67 15.95 -2.06
N GLU A 345 -3.21 16.17 -3.29
CA GLU A 345 -3.59 15.39 -4.47
C GLU A 345 -2.44 15.38 -5.48
N VAL A 346 -2.44 14.38 -6.35
CA VAL A 346 -1.57 14.33 -7.54
C VAL A 346 -2.44 14.11 -8.79
N THR A 347 -2.19 14.87 -9.84
CA THR A 347 -2.91 14.75 -11.11
C THR A 347 -1.96 14.96 -12.28
N ALA A 348 -2.01 14.09 -13.28
CA ALA A 348 -1.30 14.26 -14.54
C ALA A 348 -2.18 15.00 -15.54
N GLU A 349 -1.66 16.05 -16.18
CA GLU A 349 -2.29 16.76 -17.29
C GLU A 349 -1.70 16.25 -18.60
N LEU A 350 -2.55 15.73 -19.48
CA LEU A 350 -2.16 14.98 -20.66
C LEU A 350 -2.77 15.60 -21.92
N GLU A 351 -1.99 15.63 -23.00
CA GLU A 351 -2.55 15.63 -24.35
C GLU A 351 -2.53 14.21 -24.90
N VAL A 352 -3.68 13.75 -25.39
CA VAL A 352 -3.86 12.35 -25.79
C VAL A 352 -4.27 12.22 -27.26
N SER A 353 -3.90 11.10 -27.87
CA SER A 353 -4.32 10.76 -29.23
C SER A 353 -5.79 10.34 -29.29
N GLU A 354 -6.32 10.23 -30.50
CA GLU A 354 -7.64 9.64 -30.74
C GLU A 354 -7.73 8.18 -30.29
N SER A 355 -6.64 7.41 -30.41
CA SER A 355 -6.62 6.02 -29.93
C SER A 355 -6.79 5.93 -28.41
N VAL A 356 -6.20 6.86 -27.65
CA VAL A 356 -6.38 6.91 -26.19
C VAL A 356 -7.81 7.38 -25.84
N GLU A 357 -8.38 8.32 -26.59
CA GLU A 357 -9.80 8.71 -26.43
C GLU A 357 -10.75 7.52 -26.66
N LYS A 358 -10.48 6.64 -27.62
CA LYS A 358 -11.29 5.43 -27.84
C LYS A 358 -11.36 4.53 -26.61
N GLY A 359 -10.27 4.38 -25.86
CA GLY A 359 -10.27 3.65 -24.59
C GLY A 359 -11.20 4.27 -23.54
N LEU A 360 -11.26 5.60 -23.46
CA LEU A 360 -12.25 6.29 -22.61
C LEU A 360 -13.68 5.98 -23.08
N LYS A 361 -13.94 5.99 -24.39
CA LYS A 361 -15.28 5.66 -24.92
C LYS A 361 -15.66 4.20 -24.62
N ALA A 362 -14.71 3.27 -24.66
CA ALA A 362 -14.95 1.88 -24.26
C ALA A 362 -15.34 1.77 -22.77
N LEU A 363 -14.68 2.52 -21.87
CA LEU A 363 -15.08 2.60 -20.46
C LEU A 363 -16.53 3.12 -20.32
N LEU A 364 -16.86 4.24 -20.98
CA LEU A 364 -18.21 4.79 -20.94
C LEU A 364 -19.26 3.81 -21.49
N GLY A 365 -18.92 3.09 -22.57
CA GLY A 365 -19.80 2.09 -23.18
C GLY A 365 -20.08 0.87 -22.31
N SER A 366 -19.28 0.65 -21.26
CA SER A 366 -19.51 -0.41 -20.27
C SER A 366 -20.38 -0.01 -19.09
N ALA A 367 -20.78 1.26 -19.00
CA ALA A 367 -21.61 1.79 -17.93
C ALA A 367 -23.11 1.77 -18.30
N ARG A 368 -23.98 1.75 -17.29
CA ARG A 368 -25.44 1.82 -17.49
C ARG A 368 -25.90 3.28 -17.64
N PRO A 369 -26.76 3.62 -18.61
CA PRO A 369 -27.40 4.92 -18.67
C PRO A 369 -28.46 5.05 -17.56
N VAL A 370 -28.57 6.24 -17.00
CA VAL A 370 -29.47 6.56 -15.87
C VAL A 370 -30.13 7.91 -16.10
N GLU A 371 -31.38 8.06 -15.70
CA GLU A 371 -32.06 9.35 -15.72
C GLU A 371 -31.75 10.16 -14.46
N ALA A 372 -31.68 11.49 -14.58
CA ALA A 372 -31.48 12.35 -13.42
C ALA A 372 -32.69 12.23 -12.45
N PRO A 373 -32.46 12.03 -11.14
CA PRO A 373 -33.54 11.96 -10.16
C PRO A 373 -34.38 13.23 -10.14
N GLY A 374 -35.71 13.08 -10.03
CA GLY A 374 -36.64 14.22 -9.95
C GLY A 374 -36.66 14.91 -8.58
N VAL A 375 -36.11 14.29 -7.54
CA VAL A 375 -36.03 14.80 -6.17
C VAL A 375 -34.68 14.44 -5.56
N GLU A 376 -34.22 15.24 -4.59
CA GLU A 376 -33.04 14.89 -3.79
C GLU A 376 -33.36 13.74 -2.83
N HIS A 377 -32.45 12.78 -2.72
CA HIS A 377 -32.56 11.69 -1.77
C HIS A 377 -32.35 12.18 -0.33
N SER A 378 -33.24 11.79 0.58
CA SER A 378 -33.07 11.98 2.02
C SER A 378 -32.54 10.70 2.63
N PRO A 379 -31.39 10.71 3.34
CA PRO A 379 -30.84 9.52 3.97
C PRO A 379 -31.80 8.96 5.01
N ASP A 380 -31.84 7.63 5.11
CA ASP A 380 -32.60 6.94 6.13
C ASP A 380 -31.83 6.86 7.47
N ALA A 381 -32.48 6.31 8.50
CA ALA A 381 -31.88 6.20 9.84
C ALA A 381 -30.61 5.34 9.87
N ALA A 382 -30.54 4.28 9.04
CA ALA A 382 -29.37 3.42 8.97
C ALA A 382 -28.17 4.16 8.37
N THR A 383 -28.39 4.93 7.30
CA THR A 383 -27.39 5.77 6.67
C THR A 383 -26.87 6.84 7.64
N LEU A 384 -27.76 7.49 8.37
CA LEU A 384 -27.37 8.51 9.36
C LEU A 384 -26.52 7.93 10.50
N GLU A 385 -26.77 6.67 10.87
CA GLU A 385 -25.97 5.96 11.88
C GLU A 385 -24.58 5.59 11.37
N GLU A 386 -24.47 5.08 10.14
CA GLU A 386 -23.16 4.85 9.48
C GLU A 386 -22.35 6.16 9.37
N GLU A 387 -23.01 7.25 8.97
CA GLU A 387 -22.37 8.57 8.92
C GLU A 387 -21.94 9.06 10.31
N ALA A 388 -22.66 8.71 11.38
CA ALA A 388 -22.25 9.05 12.74
C ALA A 388 -20.99 8.28 13.16
N LEU A 389 -20.91 7.00 12.85
CA LEU A 389 -19.71 6.20 13.10
C LEU A 389 -18.51 6.68 12.28
N GLU A 390 -18.70 7.01 10.99
CA GLU A 390 -17.62 7.58 10.16
C GLU A 390 -17.14 8.94 10.68
N ARG A 391 -18.05 9.80 11.16
CA ARG A 391 -17.68 11.05 11.83
C ARG A 391 -16.87 10.78 13.10
N ALA A 392 -17.31 9.85 13.95
CA ALA A 392 -16.60 9.49 15.17
C ALA A 392 -15.20 8.93 14.87
N HIS A 393 -15.09 8.04 13.89
CA HIS A 393 -13.82 7.53 13.39
C HIS A 393 -12.89 8.66 12.94
N ALA A 394 -13.37 9.58 12.08
CA ALA A 394 -12.58 10.72 11.61
C ALA A 394 -12.12 11.64 12.76
N GLN A 395 -12.97 11.84 13.77
CA GLN A 395 -12.62 12.61 14.96
C GLN A 395 -11.50 11.92 15.76
N VAL A 396 -11.61 10.62 16.03
CA VAL A 396 -10.57 9.87 16.75
C VAL A 396 -9.24 9.94 16.00
N ALA A 397 -9.28 9.70 14.68
CA ALA A 397 -8.09 9.78 13.83
C ALA A 397 -7.45 11.18 13.87
N ALA A 398 -8.24 12.25 13.74
CA ALA A 398 -7.75 13.64 13.75
C ALA A 398 -7.18 14.06 15.11
N ARG A 399 -7.78 13.60 16.21
CA ARG A 399 -7.39 13.94 17.58
C ARG A 399 -6.18 13.16 18.06
N TRP A 400 -5.78 12.10 17.37
CA TRP A 400 -4.77 11.15 17.81
C TRP A 400 -3.39 11.78 18.06
N ALA A 401 -2.92 11.63 19.29
CA ALA A 401 -1.59 12.03 19.73
C ALA A 401 -1.05 11.01 20.75
N ALA A 402 -1.21 9.72 20.45
CA ALA A 402 -0.80 8.64 21.33
C ALA A 402 0.61 8.14 20.99
N GLU A 403 1.39 7.90 22.03
CA GLU A 403 2.73 7.28 21.98
C GLU A 403 2.70 5.95 22.71
N LEU A 404 3.53 5.02 22.26
CA LEU A 404 3.69 3.70 22.89
C LEU A 404 4.94 3.65 23.74
N SER A 405 4.82 3.07 24.94
CA SER A 405 5.96 2.65 25.75
C SER A 405 5.77 1.20 26.23
N ILE A 406 6.89 0.54 26.55
CA ILE A 406 6.88 -0.81 27.11
C ILE A 406 7.56 -0.76 28.48
N ASP A 407 6.81 -1.16 29.50
CA ASP A 407 7.27 -1.28 30.88
C ASP A 407 7.09 -2.73 31.40
N ASN A 408 7.24 -2.92 32.71
CA ASN A 408 7.10 -4.25 33.33
C ASN A 408 5.64 -4.75 33.36
N GLU A 409 4.66 -3.86 33.25
CA GLU A 409 3.23 -4.19 33.22
C GLU A 409 2.75 -4.49 31.78
N GLY A 410 3.52 -4.04 30.78
CA GLY A 410 3.34 -4.39 29.38
C GLY A 410 3.39 -3.17 28.46
N MET A 411 2.59 -3.21 27.41
CA MET A 411 2.46 -2.16 26.42
C MET A 411 1.48 -1.09 26.91
N ARG A 412 1.92 0.17 26.95
CA ARG A 412 1.13 1.32 27.41
C ARG A 412 1.03 2.36 26.31
N LEU A 413 -0.18 2.84 26.07
CA LEU A 413 -0.46 4.04 25.28
C LEU A 413 -0.56 5.24 26.21
N THR A 414 0.09 6.34 25.84
CA THR A 414 -0.09 7.64 26.50
C THR A 414 -0.45 8.67 25.46
N HIS A 415 -1.62 9.28 25.62
CA HIS A 415 -2.14 10.36 24.78
C HIS A 415 -1.68 11.73 25.29
N ARG A 416 -1.03 12.52 24.43
CA ARG A 416 -0.52 13.86 24.78
C ARG A 416 -1.04 14.89 23.79
N SER A 417 -2.13 15.58 24.16
CA SER A 417 -2.72 16.64 23.35
C SER A 417 -3.12 17.83 24.20
N ASP A 418 -2.70 19.02 23.79
CA ASP A 418 -3.13 20.28 24.42
C ASP A 418 -4.61 20.59 24.12
N LEU A 419 -5.10 20.17 22.95
CA LEU A 419 -6.47 20.39 22.50
C LEU A 419 -7.44 19.34 23.05
N HIS A 420 -6.96 18.12 23.28
CA HIS A 420 -7.77 16.99 23.72
C HIS A 420 -7.11 16.25 24.90
N PRO A 421 -6.90 16.91 26.06
CA PRO A 421 -6.16 16.32 27.18
C PRO A 421 -6.85 15.09 27.79
N GLY A 422 -8.15 14.93 27.56
CA GLY A 422 -8.95 13.80 28.04
C GLY A 422 -8.93 12.56 27.12
N GLY A 423 -8.12 12.55 26.06
CA GLY A 423 -8.03 11.43 25.12
C GLY A 423 -8.65 11.74 23.74
N PRO A 424 -8.43 10.87 22.74
CA PRO A 424 -8.85 11.09 21.36
C PRO A 424 -10.33 10.69 21.12
N HIS A 425 -11.19 10.77 22.13
CA HIS A 425 -12.58 10.29 22.04
C HIS A 425 -13.41 11.12 21.05
N PRO A 426 -14.44 10.52 20.42
CA PRO A 426 -15.40 11.27 19.60
C PRO A 426 -16.32 12.15 20.47
N ASP A 427 -17.05 13.07 19.83
CA ASP A 427 -17.96 14.00 20.54
C ASP A 427 -19.24 13.34 21.04
N ASP A 428 -19.74 12.34 20.32
CA ASP A 428 -20.95 11.60 20.67
C ASP A 428 -20.66 10.67 21.86
N ALA A 429 -21.22 10.98 23.02
CA ALA A 429 -20.93 10.30 24.29
C ALA A 429 -21.45 8.85 24.34
N ASP A 430 -22.33 8.46 23.44
CA ASP A 430 -22.87 7.10 23.29
C ASP A 430 -22.04 6.24 22.31
N ILE A 431 -21.03 6.82 21.66
CA ILE A 431 -20.05 6.08 20.85
C ILE A 431 -18.85 5.72 21.71
N LEU A 432 -18.60 4.42 21.85
CA LEU A 432 -17.47 3.89 22.59
C LEU A 432 -16.21 3.92 21.72
N LEU A 433 -15.06 4.24 22.33
CA LEU A 433 -13.75 4.06 21.74
C LEU A 433 -13.10 2.84 22.38
N GLU A 434 -12.68 1.87 21.57
CA GLU A 434 -11.95 0.68 22.01
C GLU A 434 -10.57 0.66 21.34
N VAL A 435 -9.59 0.14 22.06
CA VAL A 435 -8.19 0.08 21.61
C VAL A 435 -7.55 -1.25 21.99
N GLY A 436 -6.60 -1.74 21.19
CA GLY A 436 -5.86 -2.96 21.46
C GLY A 436 -4.49 -2.96 20.80
N ALA A 437 -3.58 -3.81 21.28
CA ALA A 437 -2.37 -4.13 20.54
C ALA A 437 -2.72 -4.81 19.19
N LEU A 438 -1.81 -4.83 18.22
CA LEU A 438 -2.06 -5.40 16.89
C LEU A 438 -2.68 -6.81 16.92
N HIS A 439 -2.22 -7.66 17.84
CA HIS A 439 -2.72 -9.03 18.05
C HIS A 439 -3.42 -9.21 19.41
N GLY A 440 -3.66 -8.12 20.15
CA GLY A 440 -4.32 -8.13 21.45
C GLY A 440 -5.83 -7.96 21.34
N GLU A 441 -6.53 -8.17 22.45
CA GLU A 441 -7.97 -7.89 22.55
C GLU A 441 -8.27 -6.38 22.50
N LEU A 442 -9.46 -6.03 21.99
CA LEU A 442 -9.96 -4.66 22.09
C LEU A 442 -10.51 -4.43 23.49
N VAL A 443 -10.08 -3.34 24.10
CA VAL A 443 -10.51 -2.92 25.43
C VAL A 443 -11.04 -1.49 25.34
N ALA A 444 -12.16 -1.22 26.01
CA ALA A 444 -12.74 0.12 26.03
C ALA A 444 -11.75 1.12 26.64
N TRP A 445 -11.44 2.18 25.91
CA TRP A 445 -10.66 3.31 26.40
C TRP A 445 -11.59 4.21 27.20
N PRO A 446 -11.40 4.35 28.53
CA PRO A 446 -12.27 5.20 29.33
C PRO A 446 -12.08 6.69 28.99
N ALA A 447 -13.18 7.42 28.85
CA ALA A 447 -13.12 8.87 28.62
C ALA A 447 -12.36 9.59 29.75
N GLN A 448 -11.67 10.69 29.40
CA GLN A 448 -10.88 11.51 30.33
C GLN A 448 -9.66 10.78 30.92
N GLN A 449 -9.22 9.67 30.32
CA GLN A 449 -7.99 8.99 30.70
C GLN A 449 -6.98 9.10 29.55
N PRO A 450 -5.84 9.78 29.74
CA PRO A 450 -4.83 9.88 28.69
C PRO A 450 -4.00 8.61 28.54
N ASP A 451 -3.95 7.76 29.57
CA ASP A 451 -3.14 6.54 29.60
C ASP A 451 -4.02 5.29 29.46
N MET A 452 -3.54 4.32 28.69
CA MET A 452 -4.21 3.03 28.49
C MET A 452 -3.20 1.88 28.52
N LEU A 453 -3.44 0.87 29.37
CA LEU A 453 -2.63 -0.34 29.43
C LEU A 453 -3.22 -1.40 28.48
N LEU A 454 -2.43 -1.86 27.52
CA LEU A 454 -2.82 -2.88 26.54
C LEU A 454 -2.39 -4.30 26.94
N GLY A 455 -1.61 -4.42 28.02
CA GLY A 455 -1.14 -5.70 28.55
C GLY A 455 0.19 -6.18 27.96
N PRO A 456 0.65 -7.39 28.32
CA PRO A 456 1.96 -7.90 27.93
C PRO A 456 2.02 -8.20 26.42
N VAL A 457 3.16 -7.89 25.80
CA VAL A 457 3.45 -8.20 24.39
C VAL A 457 4.82 -8.83 24.25
N THR A 458 4.91 -9.93 23.49
CA THR A 458 6.19 -10.60 23.25
C THR A 458 7.07 -9.72 22.36
N PRO A 459 8.41 -9.77 22.47
CA PRO A 459 9.29 -8.98 21.61
C PRO A 459 9.00 -9.13 20.11
N ALA A 460 8.64 -10.32 19.64
CA ALA A 460 8.32 -10.61 18.23
C ALA A 460 7.03 -9.94 17.72
N GLU A 461 6.12 -9.54 18.61
CA GLU A 461 4.80 -8.99 18.27
C GLU A 461 4.69 -7.48 18.51
N ARG A 462 5.75 -6.87 19.06
CA ARG A 462 5.78 -5.43 19.28
C ARG A 462 5.59 -4.72 17.95
N SER A 463 4.54 -3.90 17.86
CA SER A 463 4.24 -3.09 16.68
C SER A 463 3.78 -1.71 17.11
N GLU A 464 4.13 -0.70 16.33
CA GLU A 464 3.57 0.65 16.49
C GLU A 464 2.13 0.72 15.99
N PHE A 465 1.63 -0.30 15.28
CA PHE A 465 0.22 -0.39 14.94
C PHE A 465 -0.62 -0.81 16.15
N VAL A 466 -1.63 -0.01 16.44
CA VAL A 466 -2.69 -0.34 17.40
C VAL A 466 -4.01 -0.49 16.67
N ARG A 467 -4.86 -1.38 17.20
CA ARG A 467 -6.23 -1.56 16.74
C ARG A 467 -7.10 -0.51 17.41
N LEU A 468 -7.97 0.12 16.64
CA LEU A 468 -8.97 1.04 17.14
C LEU A 468 -10.34 0.62 16.62
N ARG A 469 -11.37 0.86 17.44
CA ARG A 469 -12.76 0.69 17.06
C ARG A 469 -13.61 1.79 17.67
N VAL A 470 -14.51 2.35 16.86
CA VAL A 470 -15.65 3.12 17.37
C VAL A 470 -16.90 2.28 17.21
N SER A 471 -17.75 2.23 18.24
CA SER A 471 -18.94 1.39 18.24
C SER A 471 -20.13 2.07 18.90
N ARG A 472 -21.33 1.78 18.37
CA ARG A 472 -22.64 2.17 18.92
C ARG A 472 -23.56 0.97 18.79
N GLY A 473 -23.98 0.39 19.92
CA GLY A 473 -24.76 -0.83 19.91
C GLY A 473 -23.98 -2.01 19.32
N ASP A 474 -24.53 -2.65 18.29
CA ASP A 474 -23.94 -3.78 17.56
C ASP A 474 -23.15 -3.36 16.32
N LYS A 475 -23.13 -2.07 15.97
CA LYS A 475 -22.38 -1.54 14.84
C LYS A 475 -21.06 -0.94 15.29
N GLY A 476 -20.02 -1.10 14.48
CA GLY A 476 -18.76 -0.40 14.69
C GLY A 476 -17.88 -0.33 13.45
N LEU A 477 -16.91 0.57 13.52
CA LEU A 477 -15.86 0.72 12.52
C LEU A 477 -14.52 0.46 13.18
N SER A 478 -13.72 -0.41 12.57
CA SER A 478 -12.39 -0.76 13.06
C SER A 478 -11.32 -0.45 12.04
N TRP A 479 -10.19 0.04 12.53
CA TRP A 479 -9.02 0.36 11.73
C TRP A 479 -7.74 0.14 12.53
N LEU A 480 -6.60 0.27 11.85
CA LEU A 480 -5.28 0.33 12.45
C LEU A 480 -4.79 1.77 12.41
N GLN A 481 -4.05 2.15 13.44
CA GLN A 481 -3.40 3.45 13.49
C GLN A 481 -2.04 3.34 14.14
N ARG A 482 -1.10 4.17 13.69
CA ARG A 482 0.25 4.15 14.25
C ARG A 482 0.32 5.01 15.52
N ALA A 483 0.88 4.43 16.58
CA ALA A 483 1.36 5.13 17.77
C ALA A 483 2.89 4.97 17.84
N PRO A 484 3.68 6.04 17.60
CA PRO A 484 5.14 5.93 17.67
C PRO A 484 5.62 5.38 19.00
N ALA A 485 6.55 4.42 18.97
CA ALA A 485 7.12 3.85 20.19
C ALA A 485 8.32 4.66 20.69
N GLU A 486 8.42 4.84 22.02
CA GLU A 486 9.56 5.45 22.70
C GLU A 486 10.13 4.47 23.75
N PRO A 487 11.36 3.94 23.55
CA PRO A 487 12.20 4.11 22.36
C PRO A 487 11.64 3.35 21.13
N PRO A 488 12.00 3.75 19.90
CA PRO A 488 11.55 3.06 18.68
C PRO A 488 11.93 1.58 18.64
N PHE A 489 11.06 0.73 18.10
CA PHE A 489 11.37 -0.68 17.90
C PHE A 489 12.52 -0.83 16.89
N GLY A 490 13.62 -1.43 17.36
CA GLY A 490 14.83 -1.65 16.56
C GLY A 490 14.86 -3.01 15.89
N GLU A 491 15.97 -3.29 15.20
CA GLU A 491 16.16 -4.54 14.44
C GLU A 491 16.03 -5.81 15.28
N GLU A 492 16.26 -5.75 16.59
CA GLU A 492 16.06 -6.91 17.48
C GLU A 492 14.61 -7.39 17.50
N ARG A 493 13.64 -6.47 17.39
CA ARG A 493 12.21 -6.81 17.28
C ARG A 493 11.97 -7.61 16.01
N ASP A 494 12.45 -7.10 14.89
CA ASP A 494 12.29 -7.73 13.59
C ASP A 494 12.99 -9.08 13.52
N ARG A 495 14.18 -9.19 14.12
CA ARG A 495 14.87 -10.48 14.29
C ARG A 495 14.02 -11.49 15.04
N ALA A 496 13.50 -11.11 16.21
CA ALA A 496 12.63 -11.98 16.99
C ALA A 496 11.36 -12.37 16.20
N ALA A 497 10.77 -11.44 15.44
CA ALA A 497 9.62 -11.69 14.61
C ALA A 497 9.93 -12.71 13.48
N PHE A 498 11.06 -12.55 12.77
CA PHE A 498 11.48 -13.47 11.72
C PHE A 498 11.86 -14.85 12.23
N VAL A 499 12.59 -14.92 13.35
CA VAL A 499 12.99 -16.19 13.97
C VAL A 499 11.75 -17.00 14.33
N ARG A 500 10.74 -16.35 14.92
CA ARG A 500 9.45 -16.97 15.22
C ARG A 500 8.68 -17.37 13.96
N PHE A 501 8.65 -16.50 12.97
CA PHE A 501 7.85 -16.67 11.75
C PHE A 501 8.40 -17.76 10.82
N LEU A 502 9.72 -17.81 10.61
CA LEU A 502 10.35 -18.80 9.73
C LEU A 502 10.50 -20.17 10.41
N GLY A 503 10.73 -20.18 11.72
CA GLY A 503 11.19 -21.37 12.44
C GLY A 503 12.51 -21.92 11.87
N ALA A 504 12.92 -23.10 12.32
CA ALA A 504 14.19 -23.69 11.91
C ALA A 504 14.25 -24.07 10.42
N ARG A 505 13.20 -24.69 9.88
CA ARG A 505 13.16 -25.13 8.48
C ARG A 505 13.06 -23.93 7.53
N GLY A 506 12.16 -22.98 7.81
CA GLY A 506 12.03 -21.76 7.01
C GLY A 506 13.32 -20.93 7.03
N PHE A 507 14.03 -20.89 8.16
CA PHE A 507 15.35 -20.26 8.22
C PHE A 507 16.35 -20.91 7.27
N LEU A 508 16.46 -22.25 7.25
CA LEU A 508 17.37 -22.94 6.33
C LEU A 508 16.97 -22.75 4.86
N LEU A 509 15.67 -22.73 4.55
CA LEU A 509 15.17 -22.43 3.19
C LEU A 509 15.48 -20.99 2.78
N TRP A 510 15.35 -20.03 3.70
CA TRP A 510 15.77 -18.66 3.47
C TRP A 510 17.26 -18.57 3.16
N VAL A 511 18.12 -19.26 3.92
CA VAL A 511 19.56 -19.35 3.61
C VAL A 511 19.80 -19.98 2.23
N ALA A 512 19.09 -21.06 1.89
CA ALA A 512 19.23 -21.71 0.59
C ALA A 512 18.88 -20.76 -0.57
N GLY A 513 17.79 -19.99 -0.42
CA GLY A 513 17.40 -18.96 -1.38
C GLY A 513 18.43 -17.85 -1.53
N LEU A 514 19.03 -17.40 -0.42
CA LEU A 514 20.12 -16.41 -0.45
C LEU A 514 21.34 -16.93 -1.24
N LEU A 515 21.70 -18.21 -1.09
CA LEU A 515 22.85 -18.83 -1.76
C LEU A 515 22.61 -19.11 -3.26
N ALA A 516 21.41 -19.55 -3.60
CA ALA A 516 21.06 -19.94 -4.96
C ALA A 516 20.96 -18.73 -5.91
N GLU A 517 20.73 -17.52 -5.39
CA GLU A 517 20.27 -16.35 -6.18
C GLU A 517 18.98 -16.62 -6.98
N ASP A 518 18.27 -17.68 -6.62
CA ASP A 518 17.18 -18.24 -7.39
C ASP A 518 15.90 -18.22 -6.55
N ASP A 519 14.78 -17.99 -7.23
CA ASP A 519 13.42 -18.10 -6.68
C ASP A 519 13.07 -19.58 -6.57
N ARG A 520 13.74 -20.29 -5.66
CA ARG A 520 13.24 -21.62 -5.26
C ARG A 520 11.83 -21.40 -4.74
N GLN A 521 10.85 -21.95 -5.46
CA GLN A 521 9.45 -21.95 -5.02
C GLN A 521 9.39 -22.69 -3.68
N GLY A 522 9.44 -21.93 -2.59
CA GLY A 522 9.04 -22.42 -1.29
C GLY A 522 7.54 -22.70 -1.32
N GLU A 523 7.10 -23.65 -0.51
CA GLU A 523 5.68 -23.87 -0.29
C GLU A 523 5.15 -22.87 0.75
N GLY A 524 3.91 -22.42 0.56
CA GLY A 524 3.18 -21.59 1.53
C GLY A 524 3.10 -20.11 1.18
N ASP A 525 2.38 -19.37 2.02
CA ASP A 525 2.08 -17.95 1.85
C ASP A 525 2.31 -17.22 3.18
N TRP A 526 3.04 -16.10 3.12
CA TRP A 526 3.39 -15.31 4.30
C TRP A 526 2.18 -14.79 5.10
N THR A 527 1.01 -14.70 4.47
CA THR A 527 -0.24 -14.25 5.09
C THR A 527 -0.86 -15.27 6.04
N HIS A 528 -0.35 -16.51 6.06
CA HIS A 528 -0.83 -17.58 6.92
C HIS A 528 0.17 -17.83 8.07
N ASP A 529 -0.33 -17.72 9.29
CA ASP A 529 0.41 -18.04 10.52
C ASP A 529 0.45 -19.54 10.82
N GLU A 530 -0.16 -20.40 9.99
CA GLU A 530 -0.21 -21.83 10.26
C GLU A 530 1.22 -22.37 10.36
N PRO A 531 1.64 -22.85 11.55
CA PRO A 531 2.83 -23.65 11.62
C PRO A 531 2.44 -24.91 10.87
N GLN A 532 2.82 -25.02 9.58
CA GLN A 532 2.51 -26.14 8.69
C GLN A 532 2.24 -27.36 9.56
N GLU A 533 0.95 -27.69 9.74
CA GLU A 533 0.57 -28.81 10.58
C GLU A 533 1.46 -29.94 10.15
N ARG A 534 2.10 -30.56 11.15
CA ARG A 534 3.05 -31.68 11.09
C ARG A 534 2.63 -32.75 10.09
N ALA A 535 2.71 -32.45 8.81
CA ALA A 535 2.36 -33.29 7.69
C ALA A 535 3.54 -34.22 7.51
N GLY A 536 3.57 -35.25 8.34
CA GLY A 536 4.46 -36.39 8.25
C GLY A 536 5.94 -36.02 8.27
N LEU A 537 6.51 -35.94 9.48
CA LEU A 537 7.92 -36.29 9.73
C LEU A 537 8.16 -37.80 9.44
N VAL A 538 7.87 -38.22 8.21
CA VAL A 538 8.28 -39.51 7.63
C VAL A 538 9.21 -39.27 6.41
N ALA A 539 9.48 -38.02 6.04
CA ALA A 539 10.60 -37.71 5.15
C ALA A 539 11.90 -37.69 5.96
N ASN A 540 12.79 -38.65 5.69
CA ASN A 540 14.10 -38.75 6.31
C ASN A 540 14.90 -37.45 6.05
N PRO A 541 15.28 -36.65 7.08
CA PRO A 541 15.91 -35.33 6.91
C PRO A 541 17.29 -35.37 6.22
N VAL A 542 17.81 -36.56 5.95
CA VAL A 542 19.07 -36.81 5.23
C VAL A 542 18.94 -36.58 3.71
N LEU A 543 17.72 -36.41 3.18
CA LEU A 543 17.45 -36.33 1.73
C LEU A 543 16.53 -35.15 1.31
N ASP A 544 16.42 -34.08 2.11
CA ASP A 544 15.73 -32.87 1.64
C ASP A 544 16.70 -32.03 0.77
N ALA A 545 16.59 -32.18 -0.55
CA ALA A 545 17.42 -31.50 -1.54
C ALA A 545 17.20 -29.96 -1.58
N SER A 546 16.22 -29.44 -0.83
CA SER A 546 15.94 -28.01 -0.76
C SER A 546 16.77 -27.25 0.28
N LEU A 547 17.44 -27.97 1.19
CA LEU A 547 18.25 -27.38 2.26
C LEU A 547 19.66 -26.97 1.78
N PRO A 548 20.32 -25.99 2.45
CA PRO A 548 21.65 -25.52 2.07
C PRO A 548 22.69 -26.64 2.09
N THR A 549 23.37 -26.85 0.97
CA THR A 549 24.47 -27.82 0.82
C THR A 549 25.83 -27.14 0.84
N LEU A 550 26.89 -27.91 1.11
CA LEU A 550 28.26 -27.40 1.05
C LEU A 550 28.60 -26.89 -0.36
N GLU A 551 28.16 -27.60 -1.38
CA GLU A 551 28.35 -27.27 -2.79
C GLU A 551 27.70 -25.92 -3.14
N GLU A 552 26.49 -25.66 -2.66
CA GLU A 552 25.81 -24.37 -2.84
C GLU A 552 26.54 -23.23 -2.14
N MET A 553 27.02 -23.46 -0.91
CA MET A 553 27.81 -22.46 -0.18
C MET A 553 29.09 -22.09 -0.92
N LEU A 554 29.83 -23.10 -1.41
CA LEU A 554 31.05 -22.91 -2.18
C LEU A 554 30.78 -22.27 -3.54
N ALA A 555 29.69 -22.66 -4.22
CA ALA A 555 29.27 -22.08 -5.49
C ALA A 555 28.87 -20.61 -5.35
N ALA A 556 28.11 -20.26 -4.32
CA ALA A 556 27.73 -18.88 -4.02
C ALA A 556 28.96 -18.00 -3.77
N TRP A 557 29.92 -18.48 -2.97
CA TRP A 557 31.18 -17.78 -2.76
C TRP A 557 32.02 -17.63 -4.03
N ALA A 558 32.10 -18.69 -4.85
CA ALA A 558 32.86 -18.66 -6.10
C ALA A 558 32.25 -17.69 -7.13
N ARG A 559 30.93 -17.51 -7.10
CA ARG A 559 30.19 -16.59 -7.97
C ARG A 559 30.40 -15.13 -7.58
N ASP A 560 30.17 -14.81 -6.31
CA ASP A 560 30.33 -13.46 -5.76
C ASP A 560 30.78 -13.51 -4.29
N PRO A 561 32.08 -13.36 -4.01
CA PRO A 561 32.62 -13.37 -2.65
C PRO A 561 32.09 -12.25 -1.76
N ASP A 562 31.76 -11.08 -2.32
CA ASP A 562 31.29 -9.94 -1.55
C ASP A 562 29.83 -10.14 -1.12
N LYS A 563 28.99 -10.65 -2.05
CA LYS A 563 27.62 -11.07 -1.73
C LYS A 563 27.59 -12.23 -0.73
N PHE A 564 28.49 -13.20 -0.85
CA PHE A 564 28.60 -14.28 0.14
C PHE A 564 28.92 -13.75 1.55
N ARG A 565 29.77 -12.72 1.68
CA ARG A 565 30.02 -12.07 2.98
C ARG A 565 28.77 -11.38 3.52
N GLU A 566 27.94 -10.81 2.65
CA GLU A 566 26.65 -10.26 3.07
C GLU A 566 25.73 -11.34 3.61
N ILE A 567 25.63 -12.48 2.91
CA ILE A 567 24.87 -13.65 3.36
C ILE A 567 25.39 -14.16 4.70
N GLU A 568 26.71 -14.28 4.87
CA GLU A 568 27.32 -14.68 6.15
C GLU A 568 26.97 -13.75 7.29
N ARG A 569 27.04 -12.43 7.06
CA ARG A 569 26.65 -11.46 8.08
C ARG A 569 25.19 -11.66 8.49
N ARG A 570 24.29 -11.91 7.54
CA ARG A 570 22.87 -12.19 7.81
C ARG A 570 22.73 -13.50 8.60
N VAL A 571 23.26 -14.62 8.11
CA VAL A 571 23.18 -15.92 8.81
C VAL A 571 23.69 -15.83 10.24
N SER A 572 24.86 -15.20 10.45
CA SER A 572 25.47 -15.02 11.77
C SER A 572 24.64 -14.16 12.74
N GLN A 573 23.78 -13.26 12.24
CA GLN A 573 22.88 -12.45 13.07
C GLN A 573 21.64 -13.22 13.54
N TYR A 574 21.11 -14.11 12.72
CA TYR A 574 19.84 -14.81 12.98
C TYR A 574 20.04 -16.19 13.63
N LEU A 575 21.07 -16.93 13.21
CA LEU A 575 21.29 -18.32 13.62
C LEU A 575 21.31 -18.54 15.15
N PRO A 576 21.91 -17.68 15.98
CA PRO A 576 21.87 -17.87 17.44
C PRO A 576 20.45 -17.87 18.01
N ALA A 577 19.59 -16.94 17.56
CA ALA A 577 18.22 -16.84 18.03
C ALA A 577 17.36 -18.01 17.51
N VAL A 578 17.57 -18.45 16.27
CA VAL A 578 16.88 -19.62 15.72
C VAL A 578 17.26 -20.90 16.49
N LEU A 579 18.55 -21.06 16.85
CA LEU A 579 19.02 -22.17 17.68
C LEU A 579 18.40 -22.18 19.08
N GLU A 580 18.26 -21.00 19.70
CA GLU A 580 17.63 -20.86 21.02
C GLU A 580 16.15 -21.27 20.96
N GLN A 581 15.39 -20.75 20.00
CA GLN A 581 13.98 -21.11 19.82
C GLN A 581 13.81 -22.60 19.51
N ALA A 582 14.58 -23.15 18.57
CA ALA A 582 14.51 -24.57 18.21
C ALA A 582 14.82 -25.48 19.42
N GLY A 583 15.73 -25.06 20.30
CA GLY A 583 16.05 -25.78 21.54
C GLY A 583 14.87 -25.86 22.52
N GLN A 584 13.94 -24.91 22.46
CA GLN A 584 12.73 -24.89 23.30
C GLN A 584 11.58 -25.70 22.69
N GLU A 585 11.55 -25.84 21.36
CA GLU A 585 10.44 -26.46 20.62
C GLU A 585 10.64 -27.96 20.34
N ASP A 586 11.79 -28.34 19.77
CA ASP A 586 12.06 -29.71 19.32
C ASP A 586 13.58 -30.07 19.30
N PRO A 587 14.01 -31.07 20.08
CA PRO A 587 15.41 -31.51 20.12
C PRO A 587 15.98 -31.97 18.77
N GLN A 588 15.18 -32.57 17.89
CA GLN A 588 15.66 -33.05 16.58
C GLN A 588 15.97 -31.89 15.63
N THR A 589 15.07 -30.91 15.59
CA THR A 589 15.23 -29.66 14.86
C THR A 589 16.45 -28.87 15.35
N ALA A 590 16.63 -28.79 16.67
CA ALA A 590 17.81 -28.16 17.26
C ALA A 590 19.13 -28.85 16.84
N GLU A 591 19.13 -30.17 16.75
CA GLU A 591 20.31 -30.94 16.30
C GLU A 591 20.62 -30.71 14.82
N MET A 592 19.60 -30.62 13.96
CA MET A 592 19.78 -30.26 12.55
C MET A 592 20.44 -28.89 12.39
N LEU A 593 19.97 -27.88 13.13
CA LEU A 593 20.56 -26.54 13.10
C LEU A 593 21.98 -26.51 13.64
N ARG A 594 22.32 -27.29 14.67
CA ARG A 594 23.71 -27.39 15.17
C ARG A 594 24.65 -28.01 14.13
N ARG A 595 24.18 -28.99 13.36
CA ARG A 595 24.94 -29.57 12.24
C ARG A 595 25.18 -28.55 11.14
N PHE A 596 24.14 -27.77 10.81
CA PHE A 596 24.27 -26.66 9.88
C PHE A 596 25.26 -25.61 10.40
N ASP A 597 25.16 -25.17 11.66
CA ASP A 597 26.10 -24.21 12.28
C ASP A 597 27.54 -24.71 12.22
N ALA A 598 27.78 -25.99 12.53
CA ALA A 598 29.10 -26.60 12.42
C ALA A 598 29.63 -26.63 10.98
N LEU A 599 28.76 -26.91 9.99
CA LEU A 599 29.12 -26.85 8.57
C LEU A 599 29.43 -25.42 8.13
N TRP A 600 28.53 -24.48 8.43
CA TRP A 600 28.65 -23.06 8.12
C TRP A 600 29.94 -22.47 8.70
N GLY A 601 30.23 -22.79 9.96
CA GLY A 601 31.46 -22.38 10.65
C GLY A 601 32.73 -22.88 9.96
N LYS A 602 32.75 -24.14 9.49
CA LYS A 602 33.88 -24.70 8.72
C LYS A 602 34.06 -23.99 7.38
N VAL A 603 32.98 -23.77 6.64
CA VAL A 603 33.00 -23.06 5.35
C VAL A 603 33.53 -21.64 5.53
N ARG A 604 32.98 -20.89 6.49
CA ARG A 604 33.42 -19.52 6.79
C ARG A 604 34.90 -19.44 7.14
N SER A 605 35.38 -20.37 7.97
CA SER A 605 36.80 -20.44 8.35
C SER A 605 37.69 -20.81 7.17
N GLY A 606 37.26 -21.75 6.33
CA GLY A 606 38.03 -22.21 5.17
C GLY A 606 38.13 -21.16 4.05
N LEU A 607 37.10 -20.34 3.88
CA LEU A 607 37.01 -19.30 2.85
C LEU A 607 37.58 -17.93 3.29
N GLY A 608 38.12 -17.82 4.51
CA GLY A 608 38.71 -16.58 5.03
C GLY A 608 37.71 -15.45 5.30
N ALA A 609 36.41 -15.74 5.33
CA ALA A 609 35.36 -14.74 5.59
C ALA A 609 35.39 -14.20 7.03
N ALA A 610 36.13 -14.84 7.94
CA ALA A 610 36.31 -14.41 9.32
C ALA A 610 37.36 -13.27 9.53
N GLU A 611 38.22 -12.97 8.55
CA GLU A 611 39.39 -12.10 8.75
C GLU A 611 39.42 -10.83 7.87
N ILE A 612 38.62 -9.79 8.19
CA ILE A 612 39.06 -8.37 8.13
C ILE A 612 38.29 -7.55 9.19
N LYS A 613 38.48 -7.85 10.48
CA LYS A 613 38.40 -6.82 11.53
C LYS A 613 39.81 -6.30 11.79
N GLY A 614 40.18 -5.21 11.09
CA GLY A 614 41.34 -4.41 11.43
C GLY A 614 42.60 -4.62 10.58
N ARG A 615 42.65 -3.96 9.41
CA ARG A 615 43.89 -3.35 8.92
C ARG A 615 43.58 -1.95 8.38
N ARG A 616 43.71 -0.95 9.24
CA ARG A 616 44.03 0.41 8.82
C ARG A 616 45.40 0.38 8.15
N ARG A 617 45.49 0.90 6.93
CA ARG A 617 46.57 1.81 6.53
C ARG A 617 45.97 2.97 5.80
#